data_AF-A0A8T3NIL5-F1
#
_entry.id   AF-A0A8T3NIL5-F1
#
_cell.length_a   1.000
_cell.length_b   1.000
_cell.length_c   1.000
_cell.angle_alpha   90.00
_cell.angle_beta   90.00
_cell.angle_gamma   90.00
#
_symmetry.space_group_name_H-M   'P 1'
#
loop_
_entity.id
_entity.type
_entity.pdbx_description
1 polymer ?
#
loop_
_entity_poly.entity_id
_entity_poly.type
_entity_poly.pdbx_seq_one_letter_code
_entity_poly.pdbx_strand_id
1 'polypeptide(L)'
;RGGLRDIVERRGIPAQVVGEGPLYNLIFTGHDIVDHRSIQRADRPLTARLERELMQRDIYINLAAKGYMSLAHTDEDLEQTLHAFDDGLSVLA
;
A
#
# COMPACT_ATOMS: atom_id res chain seq x y z
N ARG A 1 2.20 -4.97 -7.92
CA ARG A 1 0.76 -4.74 -7.61
C ARG A 1 0.03 -6.02 -7.21
N GLY A 2 0.17 -7.14 -7.94
CA GLY A 2 -0.48 -8.42 -7.58
C GLY A 2 -0.26 -8.81 -6.12
N GLY A 3 1.00 -8.89 -5.66
CA GLY A 3 1.30 -9.23 -4.27
C GLY A 3 0.63 -8.34 -3.20
N LEU A 4 0.52 -7.03 -3.42
CA LEU A 4 -0.21 -6.15 -2.49
C LEU A 4 -1.72 -6.47 -2.45
N ARG A 5 -2.33 -6.83 -3.60
CA ARG A 5 -3.74 -7.25 -3.66
C ARG A 5 -3.93 -8.54 -2.89
N ASP A 6 -3.06 -9.52 -3.15
CA ASP A 6 -3.12 -10.82 -2.48
C ASP A 6 -2.99 -10.67 -0.95
N ILE A 7 -2.12 -9.77 -0.48
CA ILE A 7 -1.95 -9.46 0.95
C ILE A 7 -3.24 -8.91 1.56
N VAL A 8 -3.82 -7.86 0.97
CA VAL A 8 -5.02 -7.22 1.55
C VAL A 8 -6.25 -8.12 1.49
N GLU A 9 -6.41 -8.89 0.41
CA GLU A 9 -7.49 -9.86 0.26
C GLU A 9 -7.38 -10.98 1.30
N ARG A 10 -6.18 -11.58 1.45
CA ARG A 10 -5.94 -12.66 2.40
C ARG A 10 -6.09 -12.22 3.87
N ARG A 11 -5.82 -10.96 4.18
CA ARG A 11 -6.03 -10.36 5.51
C ARG A 11 -7.44 -9.83 5.74
N GLY A 12 -8.29 -9.76 4.71
CA GLY A 12 -9.64 -9.18 4.82
C GLY A 12 -9.63 -7.67 5.13
N ILE A 13 -8.58 -6.95 4.72
CA ILE A 13 -8.44 -5.52 5.00
C ILE A 13 -9.20 -4.72 3.92
N PRO A 14 -10.15 -3.84 4.27
CA PRO A 14 -10.85 -3.00 3.31
C PRO A 14 -9.89 -1.98 2.69
N ALA A 15 -9.33 -2.32 1.54
CA ALA A 15 -8.43 -1.47 0.79
C ALA A 15 -8.45 -1.77 -0.71
N GLN A 16 -8.10 -0.78 -1.52
CA GLN A 16 -7.97 -0.91 -2.97
C GLN A 16 -6.54 -0.60 -3.40
N VAL A 17 -5.94 -1.53 -4.16
CA VAL A 17 -4.63 -1.33 -4.80
C VAL A 17 -4.85 -0.80 -6.22
N VAL A 18 -4.51 0.47 -6.41
CA VAL A 18 -4.71 1.23 -7.66
C VAL A 18 -3.38 1.61 -8.31
N GLY A 19 -3.42 2.00 -9.58
CA GLY A 19 -2.26 2.51 -10.32
C GLY A 19 -2.09 1.92 -11.72
N GLU A 20 -1.20 2.52 -12.50
CA GLU A 20 -0.94 2.20 -13.90
C GLU A 20 0.57 2.14 -14.17
N GLY A 21 1.03 1.17 -14.97
CA GLY A 21 2.46 0.99 -15.27
C GLY A 21 3.29 0.82 -13.98
N PRO A 22 4.36 1.61 -13.75
CA PRO A 22 5.16 1.57 -12.53
C PRO A 22 4.53 2.30 -11.34
N LEU A 23 3.42 3.02 -11.55
CA LEU A 23 2.68 3.71 -10.51
C LEU A 23 1.83 2.71 -9.71
N TYR A 24 1.80 2.88 -8.39
CA TYR A 24 0.85 2.19 -7.54
C TYR A 24 0.49 3.00 -6.29
N ASN A 25 -0.64 2.68 -5.67
CA ASN A 25 -0.97 3.11 -4.32
C ASN A 25 -1.84 2.05 -3.62
N LEU A 26 -1.83 2.05 -2.29
CA LEU A 26 -2.72 1.29 -1.42
C LEU A 26 -3.62 2.27 -0.66
N ILE A 27 -4.92 2.24 -0.96
CA ILE A 27 -5.88 3.18 -0.37
C ILE A 27 -6.83 2.41 0.53
N PHE A 28 -6.83 2.74 1.82
CA PHE A 28 -7.73 2.12 2.80
C PHE A 28 -9.15 2.67 2.67
N THR A 29 -10.07 1.82 2.24
CA THR A 29 -11.45 2.19 1.95
C THR A 29 -12.34 0.95 1.88
N GLY A 30 -13.59 1.09 2.33
CA GLY A 30 -14.65 0.11 2.14
C GLY A 30 -15.57 0.40 0.94
N HIS A 31 -15.23 1.39 0.11
CA HIS A 31 -16.05 1.83 -1.03
C HIS A 31 -15.22 1.94 -2.31
N ASP A 32 -15.90 1.91 -3.45
CA ASP A 32 -15.23 1.97 -4.74
C ASP A 32 -14.60 3.34 -5.01
N ILE A 33 -13.36 3.31 -5.51
CA ILE A 33 -12.64 4.51 -5.94
C ILE A 33 -12.94 4.77 -7.42
N VAL A 34 -13.85 5.70 -7.69
CA VAL A 34 -14.29 6.06 -9.06
C VAL A 34 -13.97 7.49 -9.45
N ASP A 35 -13.59 8.33 -8.50
CA ASP A 35 -13.28 9.74 -8.71
C ASP A 35 -12.38 10.30 -7.59
N HIS A 36 -11.99 11.57 -7.71
CA HIS A 36 -11.21 12.24 -6.67
C HIS A 36 -11.92 12.29 -5.31
N ARG A 37 -13.25 12.43 -5.27
CA ARG A 37 -14.00 12.57 -4.01
C ARG A 37 -14.08 11.27 -3.23
N SER A 38 -14.12 10.14 -3.92
CA SER A 38 -14.08 8.80 -3.33
C SER A 38 -12.76 8.56 -2.58
N ILE A 39 -11.61 9.04 -3.11
CA ILE A 39 -10.32 8.99 -2.42
C ILE A 39 -10.32 9.81 -1.13
N GLN A 40 -10.97 10.98 -1.12
CA GLN A 40 -11.00 11.84 0.08
C GLN A 40 -11.72 11.20 1.28
N ARG A 41 -12.48 10.13 1.05
CA ARG A 41 -13.15 9.35 2.09
C ARG A 41 -12.30 8.20 2.63
N ALA A 42 -11.08 8.01 2.13
CA ALA A 42 -10.17 6.97 2.58
C ALA A 42 -9.67 7.22 4.02
N ASP A 43 -9.25 6.16 4.70
CA ASP A 43 -8.70 6.22 6.05
C ASP A 43 -7.24 6.72 6.03
N ARG A 44 -7.07 8.04 5.99
CA ARG A 44 -5.75 8.69 6.01
C ARG A 44 -4.96 8.43 7.29
N PRO A 45 -5.57 8.42 8.50
CA PRO A 45 -4.87 8.00 9.71
C PRO A 45 -4.25 6.60 9.61
N LEU A 46 -4.97 5.63 9.02
CA LEU A 46 -4.45 4.29 8.82
C LEU A 46 -3.30 4.26 7.79
N THR A 47 -3.41 5.03 6.70
CA THR A 47 -2.30 5.23 5.76
C THR A 47 -1.03 5.73 6.49
N ALA A 48 -1.15 6.77 7.31
CA ALA A 48 -0.01 7.34 8.04
C ALA A 48 0.54 6.39 9.12
N ARG A 49 -0.26 5.45 9.63
CA ARG A 49 0.23 4.38 10.51
C ARG A 49 1.05 3.37 9.71
N LEU A 50 0.54 2.92 8.56
CA LEU A 50 1.27 1.98 7.69
C LEU A 50 2.59 2.57 7.19
N GLU A 51 2.62 3.83 6.76
CA GLU A 51 3.86 4.49 6.34
C GLU A 51 4.94 4.46 7.44
N ARG A 52 4.54 4.63 8.70
CA ARG A 52 5.47 4.53 9.84
C ARG A 52 5.95 3.09 10.08
N GLU A 53 5.06 2.12 9.97
CA GLU A 53 5.43 0.70 10.10
C GLU A 53 6.39 0.26 8.98
N LEU A 54 6.17 0.74 7.76
CA LEU A 54 7.05 0.48 6.62
C LEU A 54 8.42 1.15 6.83
N MET A 55 8.45 2.40 7.29
CA MET A 55 9.70 3.10 7.57
C MET A 55 10.53 2.40 8.66
N GLN A 56 9.89 1.80 9.66
CA GLN A 56 10.58 0.99 10.68
C GLN A 56 11.14 -0.35 10.14
N ARG A 57 10.69 -0.76 8.95
CA ARG A 57 11.11 -1.97 8.23
C ARG A 57 11.93 -1.62 6.98
N ASP A 58 12.62 -0.48 7.02
CA ASP A 58 13.51 0.02 5.97
C ASP A 58 12.84 0.33 4.62
N ILE A 59 11.50 0.38 4.57
CA ILE A 59 10.74 0.78 3.38
C ILE A 59 10.24 2.21 3.52
N TYR A 60 10.87 3.13 2.80
CA TYR A 60 10.41 4.52 2.72
C TYR A 60 9.47 4.73 1.53
N ILE A 61 8.21 5.06 1.80
CA ILE A 61 7.19 5.35 0.78
C ILE A 61 6.19 6.40 1.29
N ASN A 62 5.67 7.23 0.39
CA ASN A 62 4.60 8.19 0.65
C ASN A 62 3.30 7.73 -0.04
N LEU A 63 2.52 6.92 0.67
CA LEU A 63 1.19 6.44 0.27
C LEU A 63 0.12 7.54 0.35
N ALA A 64 0.34 8.61 1.13
CA ALA A 64 -0.51 9.80 1.07
C ALA A 64 -0.46 10.48 -0.31
N ALA A 65 0.58 10.19 -1.11
CA ALA A 65 0.66 10.52 -2.53
C ALA A 65 0.52 9.27 -3.42
N LYS A 66 1.63 8.58 -3.70
CA LYS A 66 1.73 7.38 -4.55
C LYS A 66 3.13 6.76 -4.51
N GLY A 67 3.19 5.45 -4.66
CA GLY A 67 4.41 4.68 -4.87
C GLY A 67 4.81 4.61 -6.35
N TYR A 68 6.11 4.51 -6.59
CA TYR A 68 6.70 4.34 -7.92
C TYR A 68 7.71 3.20 -7.89
N MET A 69 7.65 2.36 -8.92
CA MET A 69 8.70 1.39 -9.19
C MET A 69 9.77 2.02 -10.08
N SER A 70 11.02 1.94 -9.64
CA SER A 70 12.20 2.27 -10.44
C SER A 70 12.78 1.02 -11.12
N LEU A 71 13.44 1.19 -12.27
CA LEU A 71 14.22 0.14 -12.93
C LEU A 71 15.43 -0.33 -12.10
N ALA A 72 15.79 0.40 -11.05
CA ALA A 72 16.83 -0.01 -10.12
C ALA A 72 16.37 -1.10 -9.13
N HIS A 73 15.05 -1.28 -8.94
CA HIS A 73 14.57 -2.32 -8.03
C HIS A 73 14.77 -3.70 -8.65
N THR A 74 15.25 -4.61 -7.83
CA THR A 74 15.40 -6.03 -8.08
C THR A 74 14.19 -6.80 -7.58
N ASP A 75 14.08 -8.08 -7.93
CA ASP A 75 13.04 -8.95 -7.39
C ASP A 75 13.14 -9.09 -5.86
N GLU A 76 14.37 -9.07 -5.32
CA GLU A 76 14.60 -9.09 -3.87
C GLU A 76 14.04 -7.83 -3.20
N ASP A 77 14.22 -6.63 -3.79
CA ASP A 77 13.63 -5.40 -3.27
C ASP A 77 12.10 -5.48 -3.25
N LEU A 78 11.50 -6.12 -4.26
CA LEU A 78 10.05 -6.33 -4.34
C LEU A 78 9.55 -7.29 -3.27
N GLU A 79 10.25 -8.41 -3.05
CA GLU A 79 9.93 -9.39 -2.01
C GLU A 79 10.05 -8.78 -0.61
N GLN A 80 11.16 -8.08 -0.33
CA GLN A 80 11.35 -7.36 0.93
C GLN A 80 10.25 -6.33 1.16
N THR A 81 9.91 -5.56 0.13
CA THR A 81 8.81 -4.58 0.19
C THR A 81 7.49 -5.28 0.51
N LEU A 82 7.14 -6.35 -0.19
CA LEU A 82 5.89 -7.08 0.04
C LEU A 82 5.81 -7.68 1.44
N HIS A 83 6.90 -8.26 1.96
CA HIS A 83 6.97 -8.74 3.33
C HIS A 83 6.79 -7.61 4.35
N ALA A 84 7.44 -6.46 4.14
CA ALA A 84 7.28 -5.30 5.02
C ALA A 84 5.83 -4.77 5.02
N PHE A 85 5.16 -4.77 3.88
CA PHE A 85 3.72 -4.45 3.80
C PHE A 85 2.86 -5.47 4.55
N ASP A 86 3.12 -6.76 4.37
CA ASP A 86 2.37 -7.82 5.04
C ASP A 86 2.53 -7.72 6.58
N ASP A 87 3.77 -7.58 7.05
CA ASP A 87 4.09 -7.42 8.47
C ASP A 87 3.55 -6.11 9.04
N GLY A 88 3.69 -5.00 8.32
CA GLY A 88 3.18 -3.69 8.75
C GLY A 88 1.66 -3.73 8.91
N LEU A 89 0.94 -4.35 7.96
CA LEU A 89 -0.51 -4.51 8.04
C LEU A 89 -0.92 -5.43 9.21
N SER A 90 -0.10 -6.42 9.57
CA SER A 90 -0.40 -7.34 10.69
C SER A 90 -0.47 -6.66 12.06
N VAL A 91 0.22 -5.52 12.24
CA VAL A 91 0.24 -4.76 13.49
C VAL A 91 -0.91 -3.75 13.56
N LEU A 92 -1.53 -3.43 12.42
CA LEU A 92 -2.56 -2.41 12.32
C LEU A 92 -3.98 -2.96 12.36
N ALA A 93 -4.15 -4.25 12.06
CA ALA A 93 -5.41 -4.97 11.99
C ALA A 93 -5.75 -5.69 13.32
#